data_AF-A0A453QX55-F1
#
_entry.id   AF-A0A453QX55-F1
#
_cell.length_a   1.000
_cell.length_b   1.000
_cell.length_c   1.000
_cell.angle_alpha   90.00
_cell.angle_beta   90.00
_cell.angle_gamma   90.00
#
_symmetry.space_group_name_H-M   'P 1'
#
loop_
_entity.id
_entity.type
_entity.pdbx_description
1 polymer ?
#
loop_
_entity_poly.entity_id
_entity_poly.type
_entity_poly.pdbx_seq_one_letter_code
_entity_poly.pdbx_strand_id
1 'polypeptide(L)'
;MPRPCTMSPAMALLLCLAMLSSGGWCGGCRDDERATLLDIRGQFNYNSPLDWNSTDCCRWEGVSCSSPTARVTGLDLSILHSIASSRGLLNTTMFLPLQELQDLSLSGLKIQGCTPGAGNSP
;
A
#
# COMPACT_ATOMS: atom_id res chain seq x y z
N MET A 1 -34.45 19.84 -22.87
CA MET A 1 -34.30 18.38 -22.69
C MET A 1 -32.93 18.01 -23.26
N PRO A 2 -31.90 17.73 -22.43
CA PRO A 2 -30.58 17.37 -22.95
C PRO A 2 -30.67 16.04 -23.71
N ARG A 3 -30.03 15.99 -24.89
CA ARG A 3 -30.04 14.83 -25.78
C ARG A 3 -29.26 13.68 -25.11
N PRO A 4 -29.77 12.44 -25.11
CA PRO A 4 -28.97 11.29 -24.68
C PRO A 4 -27.81 11.14 -25.67
N CYS A 5 -26.59 11.42 -25.20
CA CYS A 5 -25.37 11.13 -25.96
C CYS A 5 -25.21 9.61 -26.02
N THR A 6 -25.76 8.98 -27.06
CA THR A 6 -25.47 7.59 -27.38
C THR A 6 -23.98 7.49 -27.67
N MET A 7 -23.24 6.76 -26.84
CA MET A 7 -21.81 6.61 -27.03
C MET A 7 -21.58 5.82 -28.32
N SER A 8 -21.00 6.49 -29.33
CA SER A 8 -20.64 5.83 -30.59
C SER A 8 -19.70 4.65 -30.31
N PRO A 9 -19.81 3.52 -31.02
CA PRO A 9 -18.90 2.38 -30.85
C PRO A 9 -17.44 2.79 -31.03
N ALA A 10 -17.16 3.81 -31.84
CA ALA A 10 -15.82 4.39 -31.98
C ALA A 10 -15.33 5.04 -30.67
N MET A 11 -16.23 5.68 -29.92
CA MET A 11 -15.91 6.33 -28.64
C MET A 11 -15.68 5.30 -27.53
N ALA A 12 -16.44 4.20 -27.53
CA ALA A 12 -16.17 3.06 -26.64
C ALA A 12 -14.83 2.39 -26.97
N LEU A 13 -14.51 2.20 -28.25
CA LEU A 13 -13.24 1.63 -28.71
C LEU A 13 -12.06 2.53 -28.33
N LEU A 14 -12.18 3.85 -28.49
CA LEU A 14 -11.17 4.83 -28.08
C LEU A 14 -10.92 4.81 -26.57
N LEU A 15 -11.98 4.70 -25.75
CA LEU A 15 -11.85 4.54 -24.30
C LEU A 15 -11.18 3.20 -23.95
N CYS A 16 -11.59 2.09 -24.55
CA CYS A 16 -10.95 0.79 -24.34
C CYS A 16 -9.46 0.82 -24.73
N LEU A 17 -9.13 1.41 -25.89
CA LEU A 17 -7.75 1.57 -26.34
C LEU A 17 -6.96 2.52 -25.45
N ALA A 18 -7.58 3.58 -24.90
CA ALA A 18 -6.94 4.44 -23.90
C ALA A 18 -6.59 3.66 -22.63
N MET A 19 -7.50 2.80 -22.14
CA MET A 19 -7.27 1.91 -21.00
C MET A 19 -6.21 0.83 -21.27
N LEU A 20 -6.10 0.35 -22.51
CA LEU A 20 -5.09 -0.63 -22.97
C LEU A 20 -3.71 0.01 -23.26
N SER A 21 -3.67 1.29 -23.66
CA SER A 21 -2.46 2.02 -24.05
C SER A 21 -1.82 2.79 -22.90
N SER A 22 -2.62 3.22 -21.92
CA SER A 22 -2.11 3.30 -20.55
C SER A 22 -1.78 1.88 -20.14
N GLY A 23 -0.54 1.53 -19.80
CA GLY A 23 -0.17 0.22 -19.26
C GLY A 23 -0.79 -0.09 -17.89
N GLY A 24 -2.08 0.14 -17.72
CA GLY A 24 -2.83 0.14 -16.47
C GLY A 24 -3.21 -1.26 -16.05
N TRP A 25 -2.20 -2.02 -15.60
CA TRP A 25 -2.26 -2.79 -14.35
C TRP A 25 -1.00 -3.57 -14.01
N CYS A 26 0.06 -3.46 -14.81
CA CYS A 26 1.30 -4.13 -14.48
C CYS A 26 2.17 -3.22 -13.60
N GLY A 27 1.98 -3.30 -12.28
CA GLY A 27 3.02 -2.93 -11.33
C GLY A 27 2.57 -2.26 -10.04
N GLY A 28 1.94 -3.00 -9.12
CA GLY A 28 1.98 -2.62 -7.70
C GLY A 28 0.94 -1.66 -7.17
N CYS A 29 0.99 -1.53 -5.84
CA CYS A 29 0.37 -0.46 -5.09
C CYS A 29 0.96 0.90 -5.47
N ARG A 30 0.26 1.99 -5.13
CA ARG A 30 0.70 3.34 -5.51
C ARG A 30 2.06 3.69 -4.92
N ASP A 31 2.78 4.61 -5.56
CA ASP A 31 4.12 5.04 -5.11
C ASP A 31 4.14 5.56 -3.67
N ASP A 32 3.09 6.25 -3.23
CA ASP A 32 2.95 6.73 -1.85
C ASP A 32 2.73 5.59 -0.85
N GLU A 33 1.94 4.59 -1.21
CA GLU A 33 1.73 3.38 -0.41
C GLU A 33 3.02 2.55 -0.33
N ARG A 34 3.72 2.40 -1.46
CA ARG A 34 5.00 1.71 -1.55
C ARG A 34 6.08 2.38 -0.71
N ALA A 35 6.23 3.70 -0.82
CA ALA A 35 7.19 4.46 -0.02
C ALA A 35 6.90 4.33 1.47
N THR A 36 5.62 4.37 1.85
CA THR A 36 5.17 4.22 3.22
C THR A 36 5.50 2.84 3.78
N LEU A 37 5.22 1.78 3.02
CA LEU A 37 5.57 0.43 3.43
C LEU A 37 7.10 0.32 3.65
N LEU A 38 7.92 0.83 2.74
CA LEU A 38 9.39 0.82 2.89
C LEU A 38 9.87 1.58 4.14
N ASP A 39 9.24 2.71 4.49
CA ASP A 39 9.53 3.44 5.74
C ASP A 39 9.20 2.58 6.97
N ILE A 40 8.01 1.98 6.99
CA ILE A 40 7.58 1.05 8.06
C ILE A 40 8.60 -0.09 8.20
N ARG A 41 9.09 -0.66 7.09
CA ARG A 41 10.14 -1.67 7.09
C ARG A 41 11.42 -1.15 7.75
N GLY A 42 11.84 0.08 7.45
CA GLY A 42 13.03 0.70 8.04
C GLY A 42 12.97 0.80 9.57
N GLN A 43 11.79 1.10 10.13
CA GLN A 43 11.62 1.33 11.58
C GLN A 43 11.91 0.11 12.45
N PHE A 44 11.69 -1.09 11.93
CA PHE A 44 11.89 -2.33 12.70
C PHE A 44 13.24 -3.00 12.42
N ASN A 45 14.20 -2.27 11.82
CA ASN A 45 15.60 -2.65 11.62
C ASN A 45 15.78 -4.10 11.12
N TYR A 46 15.11 -4.42 10.01
CA TYR A 46 15.14 -5.76 9.42
C TYR A 46 16.44 -6.02 8.67
N ASN A 47 17.21 -7.00 9.15
CA ASN A 47 18.43 -7.50 8.48
C ASN A 47 18.17 -8.77 7.64
N SER A 48 16.91 -9.22 7.54
CA SER A 48 16.50 -10.36 6.72
C SER A 48 15.82 -9.88 5.42
N PRO A 49 16.03 -10.59 4.30
CA PRO A 49 15.40 -10.27 3.03
C PRO A 49 13.93 -10.71 3.11
N LEU A 50 13.06 -9.86 3.63
CA LEU A 50 11.65 -9.93 3.22
C LEU A 50 11.63 -9.81 1.70
N ASP A 51 10.77 -10.58 1.03
CA ASP A 51 10.57 -10.54 -0.43
C ASP A 51 9.90 -9.23 -0.93
N TRP A 52 10.22 -8.13 -0.25
CA TRP A 52 9.89 -6.76 -0.61
C TRP A 52 10.90 -6.20 -1.63
N ASN A 53 11.25 -7.02 -2.61
CA ASN A 53 12.17 -6.69 -3.70
C ASN A 53 11.44 -6.51 -5.04
N SER A 54 10.18 -6.95 -5.10
CA SER A 54 9.28 -6.70 -6.23
C SER A 54 8.93 -5.22 -6.32
N THR A 55 8.85 -4.67 -7.53
CA THR A 55 8.25 -3.36 -7.79
C THR A 55 6.75 -3.35 -7.46
N ASP A 56 6.11 -4.52 -7.57
CA ASP A 56 4.73 -4.74 -7.18
C ASP A 56 4.65 -5.10 -5.69
N CYS A 57 4.26 -4.11 -4.87
CA CYS A 57 4.05 -4.27 -3.42
C CYS A 57 2.88 -5.16 -3.05
N CYS A 58 1.91 -5.40 -3.93
CA CYS A 58 0.81 -6.32 -3.66
C CYS A 58 1.28 -7.78 -3.67
N ARG A 59 2.50 -8.04 -4.15
CA ARG A 59 3.16 -9.34 -4.11
C ARG A 59 4.09 -9.49 -2.90
N TRP A 60 4.23 -8.45 -2.09
CA TRP A 60 5.05 -8.52 -0.89
C TRP A 60 4.37 -9.39 0.15
N GLU A 61 5.16 -10.23 0.81
CA GLU A 61 4.66 -11.03 1.92
C GLU A 61 4.08 -10.11 3.01
N GLY A 62 2.88 -10.44 3.48
CA GLY A 62 2.14 -9.65 4.46
C GLY A 62 1.39 -8.45 3.88
N VAL A 63 1.45 -8.18 2.57
CA VAL A 63 0.67 -7.10 1.95
C VAL A 63 -0.52 -7.67 1.21
N SER A 64 -1.70 -7.12 1.46
CA SER A 64 -2.93 -7.41 0.72
C SER A 64 -3.40 -6.16 0.00
N CYS A 65 -3.83 -6.32 -1.26
CA CYS A 65 -4.37 -5.23 -2.06
C CYS A 65 -5.78 -5.53 -2.57
N SER A 66 -6.56 -4.47 -2.79
CA SER A 66 -7.86 -4.56 -3.46
C SER A 66 -7.70 -4.79 -4.96
N SER A 67 -8.57 -5.63 -5.52
CA SER A 67 -8.86 -5.65 -6.96
C SER A 67 -10.13 -4.84 -7.21
N PRO A 68 -10.17 -3.92 -8.20
CA PRO A 68 -9.20 -3.77 -9.27
C PRO A 68 -8.11 -2.72 -8.99
N THR A 69 -8.31 -1.80 -8.05
CA THR A 69 -7.51 -0.58 -7.91
C THR A 69 -6.06 -0.76 -7.40
N ALA A 70 -5.66 -1.98 -7.02
CA ALA A 70 -4.34 -2.32 -6.48
C ALA A 70 -3.97 -1.51 -5.23
N ARG A 71 -4.95 -1.12 -4.42
CA ARG A 71 -4.74 -0.31 -3.22
C ARG A 71 -4.44 -1.20 -2.03
N VAL A 72 -3.49 -0.82 -1.18
CA VAL A 72 -3.18 -1.62 0.00
C VAL A 72 -4.37 -1.60 0.97
N THR A 73 -4.97 -2.77 1.17
CA THR A 73 -6.07 -2.98 2.11
C THR A 73 -5.67 -3.75 3.35
N GLY A 74 -4.58 -4.51 3.30
CA GLY A 74 -4.08 -5.27 4.43
C GLY A 74 -2.57 -5.20 4.58
N LEU A 75 -2.12 -5.09 5.83
CA LEU A 75 -0.72 -5.13 6.20
C LEU A 75 -0.54 -6.01 7.45
N ASP A 76 0.11 -7.15 7.28
CA ASP A 76 0.47 -8.06 8.35
C ASP A 76 1.98 -7.99 8.62
N LEU A 77 2.33 -7.31 9.71
CA LEU A 77 3.70 -7.22 10.20
C LEU A 77 4.02 -8.33 11.21
N SER A 78 3.07 -9.23 11.54
CA SER A 78 3.33 -10.32 12.48
C SER A 78 4.29 -11.37 11.94
N ILE A 79 4.38 -11.48 10.61
CA ILE A 79 5.39 -12.28 9.89
C ILE A 79 6.82 -11.90 10.29
N LEU A 80 6.99 -10.72 10.89
CA LEU A 80 8.26 -10.13 11.28
C LEU A 80 8.66 -10.49 12.71
N HIS A 81 7.79 -11.18 13.46
CA HIS A 81 7.99 -11.55 14.87
C HIS A 81 9.31 -12.30 15.14
N SER A 82 9.71 -13.20 14.25
CA SER A 82 10.92 -14.02 14.40
C SER A 82 12.22 -13.28 14.07
N ILE A 83 12.14 -12.15 13.36
CA ILE A 83 13.28 -11.42 12.79
C ILE A 83 13.45 -10.00 13.34
N ALA A 84 12.42 -9.45 13.99
CA ALA A 84 12.48 -8.12 14.60
C ALA A 84 13.45 -8.12 15.79
N SER A 85 14.65 -7.59 15.55
CA SER A 85 15.71 -7.46 16.56
C SER A 85 15.55 -6.18 17.40
N SER A 86 14.85 -5.17 16.88
CA SER A 86 14.65 -3.88 17.54
C SER A 86 13.25 -3.75 18.13
N ARG A 87 13.14 -2.93 19.18
CA ARG A 87 11.87 -2.47 19.71
C ARG A 87 11.41 -1.29 18.85
N GLY A 88 10.45 -1.52 17.95
CA GLY A 88 9.94 -0.47 17.07
C GLY A 88 9.08 0.54 17.85
N LEU A 89 9.25 1.83 17.58
CA LEU A 89 8.30 2.86 17.96
C LEU A 89 7.21 2.91 16.89
N LEU A 90 5.95 2.71 17.29
CA LEU A 90 4.84 2.84 16.37
C LEU A 90 4.37 4.28 16.34
N ASN A 91 4.52 4.91 15.17
CA ASN A 91 3.87 6.17 14.88
C ASN A 91 2.60 5.89 14.07
N THR A 92 1.42 6.12 14.64
CA THR A 92 0.15 5.84 13.95
C THR A 92 -0.06 6.70 12.70
N THR A 93 0.61 7.85 12.58
CA THR A 93 0.50 8.68 11.37
C THR A 93 1.26 8.10 10.19
N MET A 94 2.15 7.13 10.39
CA MET A 94 2.89 6.51 9.29
C MET A 94 1.97 5.68 8.39
N PHE A 95 0.81 5.24 8.86
CA PHE A 95 -0.16 4.49 8.05
C PHE A 95 -1.12 5.38 7.25
N LEU A 96 -1.12 6.72 7.46
CA LEU A 96 -2.03 7.65 6.79
C LEU A 96 -2.03 7.55 5.24
N PRO A 97 -0.90 7.29 4.57
CA PRO A 97 -0.89 7.14 3.11
C PRO A 97 -1.62 5.87 2.63
N LEU A 98 -1.78 4.86 3.49
CA LEU A 98 -2.51 3.63 3.21
C LEU A 98 -4.01 3.85 3.43
N GLN A 99 -4.62 4.69 2.60
CA GLN A 99 -5.99 5.21 2.79
C GLN A 99 -7.09 4.13 2.79
N GLU A 100 -6.83 2.99 2.15
CA GLU A 100 -7.79 1.87 2.05
C GLU A 100 -7.45 0.71 3.01
N LEU A 101 -6.48 0.93 3.91
CA LEU A 101 -6.07 -0.07 4.89
C LEU A 101 -7.23 -0.39 5.84
N GLN A 102 -7.64 -1.65 5.83
CA GLN A 102 -8.72 -2.21 6.64
C GLN A 102 -8.16 -3.18 7.68
N ASP A 103 -7.16 -3.96 7.27
CA ASP A 103 -6.55 -4.99 8.10
C ASP A 103 -5.12 -4.61 8.46
N LEU A 104 -4.85 -4.43 9.76
CA LEU A 104 -3.52 -4.18 10.28
C LEU A 104 -3.21 -5.16 11.39
N SER A 105 -2.23 -6.04 11.16
CA SER A 105 -1.73 -6.98 12.16
C SER A 105 -0.33 -6.57 12.60
N LEU A 106 -0.20 -6.29 13.89
CA LEU A 106 1.06 -5.94 14.58
C LEU A 106 1.47 -7.04 15.58
N SER A 107 0.81 -8.19 15.50
CA SER A 107 0.92 -9.26 16.47
C SER A 107 2.36 -9.75 16.61
N GLY A 108 2.81 -10.00 17.84
CA GLY A 108 4.17 -10.47 18.09
C GLY A 108 5.27 -9.40 17.96
N LEU A 109 4.99 -8.18 17.48
CA LEU A 109 6.01 -7.14 17.47
C LEU A 109 6.30 -6.63 18.89
N LYS A 110 7.59 -6.47 19.22
CA LYS A 110 8.03 -5.86 20.48
C LYS A 110 7.90 -4.33 20.41
N ILE A 111 6.67 -3.83 20.46
CA ILE A 111 6.38 -2.40 20.40
C ILE A 111 6.75 -1.75 21.74
N GLN A 112 7.65 -0.76 21.73
CA GLN A 112 8.10 -0.09 22.96
C GLN A 112 7.14 0.99 23.46
N GLY A 113 6.36 1.56 22.55
CA GLY A 113 5.41 2.64 22.84
C GLY A 113 4.87 3.29 21.57
N CYS A 114 3.93 4.22 21.74
CA CYS A 114 3.36 5.04 20.68
C CYS A 114 3.88 6.47 20.81
N THR A 115 4.37 7.05 19.71
CA THR A 115 4.73 8.48 19.67
C THR A 115 3.62 9.27 18.97
N PRO A 116 3.28 10.49 19.42
CA PRO A 116 2.40 11.37 18.64
C PRO A 116 2.98 11.54 17.25
N GLY A 117 2.16 11.31 16.23
CA GLY A 117 2.62 11.56 14.88
C GLY A 117 2.89 13.04 14.66
N ALA A 118 3.84 13.34 13.79
CA ALA A 118 4.12 14.69 13.33
C ALA A 118 2.94 15.21 12.50
N GLY A 119 1.81 15.45 13.15
CA GLY A 119 0.81 16.36 12.66
C GLY A 119 1.44 17.73 12.71
N ASN A 120 1.68 18.32 11.55
CA ASN A 120 1.96 19.74 11.46
C ASN A 120 0.87 20.47 12.27
N SER A 121 1.27 21.06 13.39
CA SER A 121 0.40 21.98 14.13
C SER A 121 0.08 23.17 13.22
N PRO A 122 -1.14 23.74 13.33
CA PRO A 122 -1.57 24.87 12.52
C PRO A 122 -0.71 26.12 12.72
#